data_AF-A0A4Y9ZB27-F1
#
_entry.id   AF-A0A4Y9ZB27-F1
#
_cell.length_a   1.000
_cell.length_b   1.000
_cell.length_c   1.000
_cell.angle_alpha   90.00
_cell.angle_beta   90.00
_cell.angle_gamma   90.00
#
_symmetry.space_group_name_H-M   'P 1'
#
loop_
_entity.id
_entity.type
_entity.pdbx_description
1 polymer ?
#
loop_
_entity_poly.entity_id
_entity_poly.type
_entity_poly.pdbx_seq_one_letter_code
_entity_poly.pdbx_strand_id
1 'polypeptide(L)'
;MLPFNAQAGSSAPQNAQHVGSANGSTLQQPEGASSGAGGSSGQTRHRRVRSDYRCHSLSLEREALLVESKEITQQYIDGVINISEFRELFARCKAKRHAVLQAIEEEWDAEEPTTAEVLQDWGYDYTEEEVKRVNRDIFNYTSLRACNQSRSNKYFPYRRQLAGRH
;
A
#
# COMPACT_ATOMS: atom_id res chain seq x y z
N MET A 1 31.16 34.66 -20.61
CA MET A 1 30.80 34.81 -22.03
C MET A 1 29.82 33.70 -22.38
N LEU A 2 28.58 34.05 -22.70
CA LEU A 2 27.63 33.22 -23.49
C LEU A 2 28.06 33.28 -24.99
N PRO A 3 27.55 32.46 -25.95
CA PRO A 3 26.17 31.91 -26.00
C PRO A 3 25.85 30.62 -26.83
N PHE A 4 24.54 30.24 -26.83
CA PHE A 4 23.72 29.56 -27.87
C PHE A 4 23.94 28.05 -28.19
N ASN A 5 22.95 27.18 -28.51
CA ASN A 5 21.50 27.29 -28.72
C ASN A 5 20.81 25.89 -28.68
N ALA A 6 19.47 25.92 -28.57
CA ALA A 6 18.42 24.89 -28.53
C ALA A 6 18.49 23.63 -29.43
N GLN A 7 17.87 22.51 -28.99
CA GLN A 7 16.55 22.06 -29.48
C GLN A 7 15.97 20.86 -28.72
N ALA A 8 14.65 20.89 -28.54
CA ALA A 8 13.80 19.89 -27.93
C ALA A 8 13.52 18.70 -28.86
N GLY A 9 13.25 17.52 -28.30
CA GLY A 9 12.81 16.34 -29.04
C GLY A 9 12.12 15.34 -28.13
N SER A 10 10.81 15.52 -27.96
CA SER A 10 9.87 14.57 -27.35
C SER A 10 9.80 13.28 -28.16
N SER A 11 9.73 12.12 -27.51
CA SER A 11 9.36 10.85 -28.16
C SER A 11 8.66 9.94 -27.16
N ALA A 12 7.33 9.99 -27.16
CA ALA A 12 6.44 8.96 -26.63
C ALA A 12 6.01 8.05 -27.79
N PRO A 13 5.90 6.72 -27.62
CA PRO A 13 5.18 5.89 -28.58
C PRO A 13 3.75 5.64 -28.09
N GLN A 14 2.78 6.27 -28.77
CA GLN A 14 1.39 5.81 -28.83
C GLN A 14 1.31 4.68 -29.85
N ASN A 15 0.86 3.49 -29.43
CA ASN A 15 0.50 2.42 -30.36
C ASN A 15 -1.01 2.19 -30.26
N ALA A 16 -1.73 2.66 -31.27
CA ALA A 16 -3.17 2.45 -31.43
C ALA A 16 -3.43 1.86 -32.82
N GLN A 17 -4.22 0.78 -32.80
CA GLN A 17 -5.10 0.29 -33.86
C GLN A 17 -4.48 -0.44 -35.06
N HIS A 18 -4.78 -1.74 -35.11
CA HIS A 18 -5.13 -2.38 -36.38
C HIS A 18 -6.52 -3.01 -36.24
N VAL A 19 -7.53 -2.27 -36.73
CA VAL A 19 -8.90 -2.75 -36.94
C VAL A 19 -8.93 -3.43 -38.30
N GLY A 20 -9.22 -4.73 -38.33
CA GLY A 20 -9.57 -5.45 -39.55
C GLY A 20 -11.07 -5.77 -39.53
N SER A 21 -11.82 -5.15 -40.44
CA SER A 21 -13.24 -5.41 -40.68
C SER A 21 -13.40 -5.83 -42.14
N ALA A 22 -14.12 -6.94 -42.40
CA ALA A 22 -15.17 -7.08 -43.42
C ALA A 22 -15.45 -8.55 -43.83
N ASN A 23 -16.69 -8.94 -43.55
CA ASN A 23 -17.66 -9.64 -44.43
C ASN A 23 -17.56 -11.14 -44.73
N GLY A 24 -18.67 -11.83 -44.41
CA GLY A 24 -19.05 -13.14 -44.94
C GLY A 24 -20.31 -13.69 -44.26
N SER A 25 -21.49 -13.21 -44.68
CA SER A 25 -22.81 -13.69 -44.22
C SER A 25 -23.20 -14.98 -44.95
N THR A 26 -23.63 -16.03 -44.25
CA THR A 26 -24.65 -16.99 -44.73
C THR A 26 -25.32 -17.69 -43.54
N LEU A 27 -26.65 -17.69 -43.60
CA LEU A 27 -27.64 -18.21 -42.66
C LEU A 27 -27.63 -19.74 -42.57
N GLN A 28 -27.71 -20.34 -41.38
CA GLN A 28 -28.45 -21.59 -41.13
C GLN A 28 -28.84 -21.72 -39.65
N GLN A 29 -30.06 -22.22 -39.45
CA GLN A 29 -30.90 -22.22 -38.24
C GLN A 29 -30.42 -23.16 -37.11
N PRO A 30 -31.03 -23.06 -35.90
CA PRO A 30 -30.55 -23.67 -34.67
C PRO A 30 -31.14 -25.07 -34.44
N GLU A 31 -30.41 -25.92 -33.73
CA GLU A 31 -30.90 -26.82 -32.67
C GLU A 31 -29.78 -27.79 -32.29
N GLY A 32 -29.50 -27.90 -30.98
CA GLY A 32 -28.48 -28.79 -30.47
C GLY A 32 -28.07 -28.41 -29.06
N ALA A 33 -28.89 -28.79 -28.09
CA ALA A 33 -28.52 -28.78 -26.68
C ALA A 33 -27.22 -29.58 -26.48
N SER A 34 -26.21 -28.95 -25.89
CA SER A 34 -25.14 -29.69 -25.23
C SER A 34 -24.62 -28.87 -24.06
N SER A 35 -24.74 -29.47 -22.88
CA SER A 35 -24.18 -29.02 -21.61
C SER A 35 -22.69 -28.72 -21.75
N GLY A 36 -22.36 -27.46 -22.03
CA GLY A 36 -21.04 -26.91 -21.76
C GLY A 36 -21.01 -26.55 -20.28
N ALA A 37 -20.38 -27.40 -19.47
CA ALA A 37 -20.02 -27.08 -18.10
C ALA A 37 -19.43 -25.67 -18.08
N GLY A 38 -20.18 -24.72 -17.52
CA GLY A 38 -19.68 -23.40 -17.21
C GLY A 38 -18.58 -23.58 -16.20
N GLY A 39 -17.35 -23.76 -16.68
CA GLY A 39 -16.16 -23.64 -15.89
C GLY A 39 -16.19 -22.25 -15.29
N SER A 40 -16.65 -22.14 -14.06
CA SER A 40 -16.33 -21.00 -13.23
C SER A 40 -14.82 -21.04 -13.12
N SER A 41 -14.11 -20.31 -13.99
CA SER A 41 -12.80 -19.82 -13.63
C SER A 41 -13.07 -18.89 -12.47
N GLY A 42 -13.11 -19.45 -11.27
CA GLY A 42 -13.02 -18.68 -10.05
C GLY A 42 -11.72 -17.92 -10.21
N GLN A 43 -11.83 -16.66 -10.63
CA GLN A 43 -10.71 -15.73 -10.60
C GLN A 43 -10.20 -15.83 -9.17
N THR A 44 -9.07 -16.51 -9.01
CA THR A 44 -8.43 -16.69 -7.72
C THR A 44 -8.08 -15.27 -7.32
N ARG A 45 -8.91 -14.69 -6.45
CA ARG A 45 -8.77 -13.31 -6.01
C ARG A 45 -7.37 -13.24 -5.44
N HIS A 46 -6.45 -12.58 -6.15
CA HIS A 46 -5.06 -12.53 -5.73
C HIS A 46 -5.03 -11.99 -4.31
N ARG A 47 -4.48 -12.78 -3.40
CA ARG A 47 -4.30 -12.42 -2.00
C ARG A 47 -3.52 -11.11 -1.95
N ARG A 48 -4.15 -10.03 -1.46
CA ARG A 48 -3.44 -8.77 -1.22
C ARG A 48 -2.67 -8.96 0.08
N VAL A 49 -1.36 -9.11 -0.05
CA VAL A 49 -0.44 -9.23 1.07
C VAL A 49 0.01 -7.83 1.48
N ARG A 50 0.02 -7.58 2.78
CA ARG A 50 0.51 -6.33 3.36
C ARG A 50 1.97 -6.13 3.03
N SER A 51 2.35 -4.91 2.65
CA SER A 51 3.75 -4.54 2.41
C SER A 51 4.25 -3.56 3.47
N ASP A 52 5.28 -3.95 4.22
CA ASP A 52 5.90 -3.09 5.22
C ASP A 52 6.47 -1.80 4.62
N TYR A 53 7.09 -1.92 3.44
CA TYR A 53 7.57 -0.75 2.69
C TYR A 53 6.44 0.22 2.36
N ARG A 54 5.31 -0.28 1.86
CA ARG A 54 4.15 0.55 1.54
C ARG A 54 3.52 1.17 2.78
N CYS A 55 3.42 0.43 3.88
CA CYS A 55 2.98 1.00 5.17
C CYS A 55 3.88 2.14 5.62
N HIS A 56 5.21 1.97 5.49
CA HIS A 56 6.18 2.99 5.85
C HIS A 56 6.05 4.23 4.97
N SER A 57 5.96 4.07 3.64
CA SER A 57 5.82 5.19 2.71
C SER A 57 4.54 5.98 2.97
N LEU A 58 3.41 5.30 3.20
CA LEU A 58 2.14 5.95 3.54
C LEU A 58 2.20 6.69 4.89
N SER A 59 2.97 6.16 5.84
CA SER A 59 3.19 6.83 7.13
C SER A 59 3.96 8.14 6.95
N LEU A 60 5.01 8.14 6.14
CA LEU A 60 5.76 9.35 5.79
C LEU A 60 4.90 10.36 5.04
N GLU A 61 4.08 9.91 4.10
CA GLU A 61 3.15 10.79 3.37
C GLU A 61 2.12 11.44 4.32
N ARG A 62 1.58 10.67 5.27
CA ARG A 62 0.70 11.19 6.31
C ARG A 62 1.39 12.27 7.15
N GLU A 63 2.65 12.07 7.52
CA GLU A 63 3.44 13.06 8.27
C GLU A 63 3.67 14.33 7.44
N ALA A 64 4.04 14.19 6.17
CA ALA A 64 4.20 15.32 5.26
C ALA A 64 2.90 16.14 5.12
N LEU A 65 1.75 15.48 5.00
CA LEU A 65 0.44 16.16 4.95
C LEU A 65 0.09 16.88 6.25
N LEU A 66 0.53 16.36 7.40
CA LEU A 66 0.36 17.08 8.67
C LEU A 66 1.19 18.36 8.70
N VAL A 67 2.42 18.33 8.17
CA VAL A 67 3.25 19.52 8.03
C VAL A 67 2.61 20.52 7.07
N GLU A 68 2.20 20.09 5.87
CA GLU A 68 1.50 20.93 4.88
C GLU A 68 0.26 21.61 5.49
N SER A 69 -0.54 20.87 6.28
CA SER A 69 -1.73 21.43 6.93
C SER A 69 -1.41 22.51 7.96
N LYS A 70 -0.27 22.39 8.68
CA LYS A 70 0.19 23.39 9.64
C LYS A 70 0.69 24.62 8.91
N GLU A 71 1.43 24.46 7.81
CA GLU A 71 1.93 25.55 7.00
C GLU A 71 0.80 26.37 6.37
N ILE A 72 -0.21 25.72 5.79
CA ILE A 72 -1.40 26.41 5.25
C ILE A 72 -2.11 27.22 6.35
N THR A 73 -2.23 26.63 7.55
CA THR A 73 -2.83 27.31 8.70
C THR A 73 -2.01 28.52 9.13
N GLN A 74 -0.68 28.39 9.17
CA GLN A 74 0.22 29.48 9.52
C GLN A 74 0.16 30.61 8.49
N GLN A 75 0.19 30.29 7.19
CA GLN A 75 0.06 31.30 6.12
C GLN A 75 -1.24 32.10 6.22
N TYR A 76 -2.34 31.47 6.63
CA TYR A 76 -3.60 32.17 6.86
C TYR A 76 -3.53 33.08 8.10
N ILE A 77 -2.95 32.60 9.20
CA ILE A 77 -2.73 33.40 10.41
C ILE A 77 -1.84 34.62 10.13
N ASP A 78 -0.80 34.44 9.31
CA ASP A 78 0.13 35.48 8.91
C ASP A 78 -0.48 36.45 7.87
N GLY A 79 -1.70 36.18 7.40
CA GLY A 79 -2.40 37.00 6.40
C GLY A 79 -1.79 36.90 5.00
N VAL A 80 -0.94 35.90 4.73
CA VAL A 80 -0.31 35.66 3.42
C VAL A 80 -1.34 35.17 2.41
N ILE A 81 -2.28 34.33 2.87
CA ILE A 81 -3.39 33.81 2.05
C ILE A 81 -4.73 34.28 2.61
N ASN A 82 -5.70 34.48 1.72
CA ASN A 82 -7.04 34.89 2.11
C ASN A 82 -7.91 33.69 2.53
N ILE A 83 -9.11 33.97 3.06
CA ILE A 83 -10.01 32.92 3.58
C ILE A 83 -10.51 31.95 2.50
N SER A 84 -10.68 32.41 1.25
CA SER A 84 -11.07 31.55 0.13
C SER A 84 -9.96 30.56 -0.24
N GLU A 85 -8.74 31.06 -0.39
CA GLU A 85 -7.55 30.24 -0.67
C GLU A 85 -7.30 29.25 0.45
N PHE A 86 -7.39 29.69 1.70
CA PHE A 86 -7.27 28.81 2.86
C PHE A 86 -8.28 27.66 2.80
N ARG A 87 -9.56 27.95 2.53
CA ARG A 87 -10.60 26.91 2.45
C ARG A 87 -10.32 25.90 1.36
N GLU A 88 -9.90 26.36 0.18
CA GLU A 88 -9.60 25.47 -0.95
C GLU A 88 -8.37 24.60 -0.68
N LEU A 89 -7.25 25.20 -0.25
CA LEU A 89 -6.01 24.49 0.06
C LEU A 89 -6.21 23.49 1.20
N PHE A 90 -6.91 23.91 2.26
CA PHE A 90 -7.18 23.06 3.40
C PHE A 90 -8.12 21.90 3.04
N ALA A 91 -9.15 22.14 2.22
CA ALA A 91 -10.03 21.08 1.71
C ALA A 91 -9.24 20.06 0.87
N ARG A 92 -8.35 20.52 -0.01
CA ARG A 92 -7.48 19.66 -0.82
C ARG A 92 -6.54 18.83 0.05
N CYS A 93 -5.87 19.45 1.01
CA CYS A 93 -4.97 18.75 1.95
C CYS A 93 -5.76 17.70 2.76
N LYS A 94 -6.96 18.05 3.23
CA LYS A 94 -7.84 17.12 3.95
C LYS A 94 -8.26 15.92 3.07
N ALA A 95 -8.60 16.15 1.81
CA ALA A 95 -8.94 15.09 0.87
C ALA A 95 -7.78 14.12 0.64
N LYS A 96 -6.56 14.65 0.38
CA LYS A 96 -5.35 13.81 0.29
C LYS A 96 -5.12 12.99 1.56
N ARG A 97 -5.26 13.62 2.73
CA ARG A 97 -5.10 12.93 4.01
C ARG A 97 -6.11 11.81 4.21
N HIS A 98 -7.37 12.01 3.82
CA HIS A 98 -8.36 10.94 3.85
C HIS A 98 -7.98 9.77 2.94
N ALA A 99 -7.52 10.05 1.71
CA ALA A 99 -7.08 9.01 0.79
C ALA A 99 -5.89 8.21 1.34
N VAL A 100 -4.90 8.88 1.94
CA VAL A 100 -3.74 8.20 2.57
C VAL A 100 -4.18 7.35 3.76
N LEU A 101 -5.07 7.86 4.61
CA LEU A 101 -5.59 7.09 5.76
C LEU A 101 -6.37 5.85 5.32
N GLN A 102 -7.18 5.98 4.26
CA GLN A 102 -7.88 4.85 3.68
C GLN A 102 -6.88 3.83 3.10
N ALA A 103 -5.85 4.28 2.39
CA ALA A 103 -4.82 3.38 1.89
C ALA A 103 -4.04 2.66 3.02
N ILE A 104 -3.82 3.33 4.16
CA ILE A 104 -3.23 2.72 5.35
C ILE A 104 -4.18 1.66 5.91
N GLU A 105 -5.45 1.98 6.10
CA GLU A 105 -6.47 1.04 6.58
C GLU A 105 -6.55 -0.20 5.68
N GLU A 106 -6.55 -0.01 4.36
CA GLU A 106 -6.52 -1.12 3.41
C GLU A 106 -5.24 -1.98 3.50
N GLU A 107 -4.09 -1.41 3.87
CA GLU A 107 -2.88 -2.19 4.13
C GLU A 107 -2.91 -2.90 5.48
N TRP A 108 -3.65 -2.38 6.47
CA TRP A 108 -3.88 -3.07 7.75
C TRP A 108 -4.91 -4.20 7.62
N ASP A 109 -5.87 -4.06 6.71
CA ASP A 109 -6.85 -5.10 6.37
C ASP A 109 -6.28 -6.17 5.42
N ALA A 110 -5.13 -5.90 4.80
CA ALA A 110 -4.43 -6.86 3.95
C ALA A 110 -3.87 -8.02 4.79
N GLU A 111 -3.73 -9.18 4.15
CA GLU A 111 -3.24 -10.36 4.85
C GLU A 111 -1.76 -10.22 5.21
N GLU A 112 -1.38 -10.68 6.40
CA GLU A 112 0.01 -10.66 6.83
C GLU A 112 0.87 -11.52 5.90
N PRO A 113 2.07 -11.04 5.50
CA PRO A 113 2.97 -11.82 4.68
C PRO A 113 3.38 -13.08 5.43
N THR A 114 3.38 -14.19 4.72
CA THR A 114 3.97 -15.42 5.25
C THR A 114 5.47 -15.24 5.37
N THR A 115 6.09 -15.96 6.30
CA THR A 115 7.54 -15.92 6.51
C THR A 115 8.33 -16.24 5.24
N ALA A 116 7.82 -17.09 4.35
CA ALA A 116 8.43 -17.34 3.05
C ALA A 116 8.41 -16.09 2.15
N GLU A 117 7.26 -15.39 2.06
CA GLU A 117 7.11 -14.16 1.28
C GLU A 117 8.01 -13.03 1.81
N VAL A 118 8.12 -12.87 3.14
CA VAL A 118 9.03 -11.89 3.75
C VAL A 118 10.49 -12.20 3.43
N LEU A 119 10.90 -13.47 3.56
CA LEU A 119 12.28 -13.87 3.30
C LEU A 119 12.66 -13.71 1.83
N GLN A 120 11.71 -13.98 0.93
CA GLN A 120 11.88 -13.76 -0.50
C GLN A 120 12.00 -12.27 -0.85
N ASP A 121 11.20 -11.39 -0.23
CA ASP A 121 11.29 -9.93 -0.40
C ASP A 121 12.66 -9.39 0.03
N TRP A 122 13.32 -10.05 0.99
CA TRP A 122 14.68 -9.73 1.43
C TRP A 122 15.78 -10.34 0.54
N GLY A 123 15.40 -11.10 -0.49
CA GLY A 123 16.32 -11.72 -1.45
C GLY A 123 16.94 -13.04 -0.98
N TYR A 124 16.34 -13.73 -0.01
CA TYR A 124 16.81 -15.04 0.44
C TYR A 124 15.99 -16.18 -0.17
N ASP A 125 16.68 -17.11 -0.84
CA ASP A 125 16.09 -18.34 -1.37
C ASP A 125 16.21 -19.47 -0.32
N TYR A 126 15.22 -19.59 0.57
CA TYR A 126 15.17 -20.64 1.59
C TYR A 126 14.40 -21.88 1.13
N THR A 127 14.81 -23.04 1.64
CA THR A 127 14.04 -24.30 1.50
C THR A 127 12.86 -24.33 2.49
N GLU A 128 11.82 -25.12 2.18
CA GLU A 128 10.60 -25.22 3.01
C GLU A 128 10.90 -25.63 4.47
N GLU A 129 11.95 -26.44 4.67
CA GLU A 129 12.42 -26.88 5.99
C GLU A 129 13.03 -25.74 6.81
N GLU A 130 13.75 -24.83 6.15
CA GLU A 130 14.36 -23.67 6.78
C GLU A 130 13.29 -22.64 7.15
N VAL A 131 12.29 -22.42 6.27
CA VAL A 131 11.13 -21.58 6.59
C VAL A 131 10.38 -22.12 7.81
N LYS A 132 10.16 -23.44 7.91
CA LYS A 132 9.54 -24.07 9.09
C LYS A 132 10.36 -23.88 10.36
N ARG A 133 11.69 -23.95 10.26
CA ARG A 133 12.61 -23.70 11.39
C ARG A 133 12.51 -22.25 11.87
N VAL A 134 12.61 -21.29 10.94
CA VAL A 134 12.50 -19.85 11.24
C VAL A 134 11.16 -19.53 11.89
N ASN A 135 10.06 -20.08 11.37
CA ASN A 135 8.73 -19.95 11.98
C ASN A 135 8.69 -20.44 13.43
N ARG A 136 9.27 -21.62 13.70
CA ARG A 136 9.34 -22.18 15.05
C ARG A 136 10.15 -21.29 15.98
N ASP A 137 11.26 -20.73 15.49
CA ASP A 137 12.15 -19.89 16.29
C ASP A 137 11.50 -18.52 16.59
N ILE A 138 10.81 -17.92 15.62
CA ILE A 138 10.00 -16.70 15.81
C ILE A 138 8.90 -16.94 16.86
N PHE A 139 8.18 -18.05 16.76
CA PHE A 139 7.14 -18.43 17.72
C PHE A 139 7.69 -18.63 19.13
N ASN A 140 8.84 -19.30 19.26
CA ASN A 140 9.50 -19.51 20.55
C ASN A 140 9.97 -18.18 21.15
N TYR A 141 10.56 -17.31 20.35
CA TYR A 141 11.03 -15.99 20.79
C TYR A 141 9.88 -15.11 21.28
N THR A 142 8.79 -15.02 20.52
CA THR A 142 7.59 -14.25 20.90
C THR A 142 6.94 -14.80 22.16
N SER A 143 6.83 -16.13 22.28
CA SER A 143 6.32 -16.80 23.49
C SER A 143 7.18 -16.49 24.72
N LEU A 144 8.51 -16.62 24.61
CA LEU A 144 9.45 -16.28 25.68
C LEU A 144 9.36 -14.81 26.07
N ARG A 145 9.25 -13.89 25.09
CA ARG A 145 9.09 -12.46 25.33
C ARG A 145 7.79 -12.16 26.09
N ALA A 146 6.66 -12.75 25.68
CA ALA A 146 5.37 -12.58 26.34
C ALA A 146 5.38 -13.12 27.78
N CYS A 147 5.99 -14.29 28.01
CA CYS A 147 6.17 -14.85 29.35
C CYS A 147 7.06 -13.95 30.22
N ASN A 148 8.17 -13.45 29.68
CA ASN A 148 9.07 -12.55 30.40
C ASN A 148 8.41 -11.20 30.72
N GLN A 149 7.61 -10.66 29.81
CA GLN A 149 6.86 -9.43 30.02
C GLN A 149 5.76 -9.63 31.09
N SER A 150 5.07 -10.76 31.06
CA SER A 150 4.08 -11.15 32.08
C SER A 150 4.73 -11.31 33.47
N ARG A 151 5.89 -12.00 33.54
CA ARG A 151 6.66 -12.13 34.79
C ARG A 151 7.17 -10.78 35.27
N SER A 152 7.70 -9.95 34.36
CA SER A 152 8.14 -8.60 34.69
C SER A 152 7.01 -7.76 35.26
N ASN A 153 5.83 -7.81 34.64
CA ASN A 153 4.65 -7.08 35.10
C ASN A 153 4.09 -7.61 36.42
N LYS A 154 4.23 -8.91 36.70
CA LYS A 154 3.75 -9.55 37.93
C LYS A 154 4.68 -9.31 39.12
N TYR A 155 5.99 -9.39 38.91
CA TYR A 155 6.98 -9.38 39.99
C TYR A 155 7.73 -8.05 40.14
N PHE A 156 7.69 -7.16 39.14
CA PHE A 156 8.38 -5.86 39.16
C PHE A 156 7.43 -4.69 38.78
N PRO A 157 6.39 -4.42 39.60
CA PRO A 157 5.35 -3.43 39.28
C PRO A 157 5.87 -1.99 39.12
N TYR A 158 7.01 -1.65 39.76
CA TYR A 158 7.65 -0.34 39.65
C TYR A 158 8.15 -0.02 38.22
N ARG A 159 8.38 -1.03 37.36
CA ARG A 159 8.79 -0.82 35.96
C ARG A 159 7.68 -0.24 35.07
N ARG A 160 6.41 -0.22 35.52
CA ARG A 160 5.29 0.37 34.77
C ARG A 160 5.29 1.91 34.79
N GLN A 161 5.90 2.54 35.79
CA GLN A 161 5.82 4.00 35.99
C GLN A 161 6.81 4.80 35.13
N LEU A 162 7.81 4.14 34.51
CA LEU A 162 8.79 4.80 33.66
C LEU A 162 8.28 5.08 32.23
N ALA A 163 7.18 4.44 31.80
CA ALA A 163 6.61 4.64 30.46
C ALA A 163 5.55 5.76 30.40
N GLY A 164 5.20 6.38 31.53
CA GLY A 164 4.11 7.36 31.65
C GLY A 164 4.54 8.75 32.14
N ARG A 165 5.85 9.06 32.17
CA ARG A 165 6.37 10.40 32.46
C ARG A 165 7.21 10.88 31.29
N HIS A 166 6.57 11.50 30.32
CA HIS A 166 7.12 12.55 29.47
C HIS A 166 5.98 13.47 29.06
#